data_AF-A0A955PJK4-F1
#
_entry.id   AF-A0A955PJK4-F1
#
_cell.length_a   1.000
_cell.length_b   1.000
_cell.length_c   1.000
_cell.angle_alpha   90.00
_cell.angle_beta   90.00
_cell.angle_gamma   90.00
#
_symmetry.space_group_name_H-M   'P 1'
#
loop_
_entity.id
_entity.type
_entity.pdbx_description
1 polymer ?
#
loop_
_entity_poly.entity_id
_entity_poly.type
_entity_poly.pdbx_seq_one_letter_code
_entity_poly.pdbx_strand_id
1 'polypeptide(L)'
;VRIDGELAMAVLPASYQVDFDTFAQAIGVGSIELASEDDFADRFPECEIGAMPPFGNLYGMEVYVAEALAEDEEIFLNAGTHSELIRMDYKDFEKLVRPKVVNLSAIA
;
A
#
# COMPACT_ATOMS: atom_id res chain seq x y z
N VAL A 1 1.71 -1.26 -7.04
CA VAL A 1 1.34 -2.35 -7.97
C VAL A 1 0.58 -1.76 -9.16
N ARG A 2 0.43 -2.54 -10.24
CA ARG A 2 -0.41 -2.20 -11.39
C ARG A 2 -1.51 -3.24 -11.54
N ILE A 3 -2.76 -2.78 -11.66
CA ILE A 3 -3.95 -3.60 -11.81
C ILE A 3 -4.67 -3.11 -13.07
N ASP A 4 -4.81 -3.97 -14.08
CA ASP A 4 -5.44 -3.64 -15.37
C ASP A 4 -4.92 -2.33 -16.03
N GLY A 5 -3.62 -2.04 -15.86
CA GLY A 5 -2.96 -0.85 -16.39
C GLY A 5 -2.92 0.35 -15.44
N GLU A 6 -3.76 0.36 -14.41
CA GLU A 6 -3.87 1.44 -13.42
C GLU A 6 -2.95 1.21 -12.22
N LEU A 7 -2.40 2.28 -11.65
CA LEU A 7 -1.55 2.21 -10.46
C LEU A 7 -2.41 2.13 -9.19
N ALA A 8 -2.01 1.24 -8.29
CA ALA A 8 -2.60 1.09 -6.97
C ALA A 8 -1.52 0.86 -5.91
N MET A 9 -1.83 1.17 -4.65
CA MET A 9 -0.96 0.91 -3.51
C MET A 9 -1.40 -0.38 -2.81
N ALA A 10 -0.44 -1.25 -2.53
CA ALA A 10 -0.61 -2.40 -1.67
C ALA A 10 0.16 -2.12 -0.36
N VAL A 11 -0.54 -2.17 0.77
CA VAL A 11 -0.02 -1.81 2.09
C VAL A 11 -0.08 -3.04 2.96
N LEU A 12 1.07 -3.42 3.51
CA LEU A 12 1.26 -4.66 4.24
C LEU A 12 2.35 -4.46 5.31
N PRO A 13 2.43 -5.32 6.33
CA PRO A 13 3.53 -5.28 7.28
C PRO A 13 4.88 -5.41 6.58
N ALA A 14 5.91 -4.73 7.08
CA ALA A 14 7.24 -4.72 6.46
C ALA A 14 7.92 -6.11 6.41
N SER A 15 7.49 -7.04 7.26
CA SER A 15 7.97 -8.43 7.28
C SER A 15 7.24 -9.36 6.29
N TYR A 16 6.28 -8.84 5.53
CA TYR A 16 5.45 -9.61 4.60
C TYR A 16 5.84 -9.28 3.17
N GLN A 17 5.53 -10.18 2.24
CA GLN A 17 5.62 -9.96 0.80
C GLN A 17 4.23 -10.03 0.18
N VAL A 18 4.04 -9.24 -0.89
CA VAL A 18 2.81 -9.30 -1.69
C VAL A 18 2.75 -10.65 -2.38
N ASP A 19 1.62 -11.34 -2.24
CA ASP A 19 1.28 -12.53 -3.01
C ASP A 19 0.33 -12.11 -4.12
N PHE A 20 0.86 -11.98 -5.35
CA PHE A 20 0.09 -11.50 -6.50
C PHE A 20 -1.05 -12.43 -6.89
N ASP A 21 -0.90 -13.74 -6.70
CA ASP A 21 -1.95 -14.71 -7.04
C ASP A 21 -3.11 -14.59 -6.06
N THR A 22 -2.80 -14.53 -4.76
CA THR A 22 -3.80 -14.34 -3.70
C THR A 22 -4.47 -12.97 -3.83
N PHE A 23 -3.70 -11.93 -4.11
CA PHE A 23 -4.22 -10.58 -4.30
C PHE A 23 -5.13 -10.48 -5.53
N ALA A 24 -4.73 -11.03 -6.68
CA ALA A 24 -5.54 -11.04 -7.89
C ALA A 24 -6.87 -11.76 -7.68
N GLN A 25 -6.85 -12.91 -6.99
CA GLN A 25 -8.06 -13.65 -6.61
C GLN A 25 -8.96 -12.84 -5.68
N ALA A 26 -8.40 -12.16 -4.68
CA ALA A 26 -9.16 -11.39 -3.71
C ALA A 26 -9.94 -10.22 -4.33
N ILE A 27 -9.42 -9.62 -5.41
CA ILE A 27 -10.06 -8.48 -6.08
C ILE A 27 -10.74 -8.86 -7.42
N GLY A 28 -10.65 -10.12 -7.84
CA GLY A 28 -11.32 -10.64 -9.03
C GLY A 28 -10.73 -10.17 -10.36
N VAL A 29 -9.40 -9.97 -10.43
CA VAL A 29 -8.70 -9.54 -11.66
C VAL A 29 -7.82 -10.65 -12.21
N GLY A 30 -7.42 -10.53 -13.49
CA GLY A 30 -6.64 -11.56 -14.19
C GLY A 30 -5.18 -11.62 -13.75
N SER A 31 -4.55 -10.47 -13.52
CA SER A 31 -3.15 -10.37 -13.10
C SER A 31 -2.86 -9.05 -12.42
N ILE A 32 -1.93 -9.06 -11.47
CA ILE A 32 -1.38 -7.88 -10.81
C ILE A 32 0.12 -7.89 -11.04
N GLU A 33 0.68 -6.74 -11.41
CA GLU A 33 2.11 -6.60 -11.64
C GLU A 33 2.75 -5.66 -10.61
N LEU A 34 4.02 -5.89 -10.32
CA LEU A 34 4.81 -4.89 -9.61
C LEU A 34 4.96 -3.67 -10.53
N ALA A 35 4.63 -2.50 -10.01
CA ALA A 35 4.89 -1.26 -10.71
C ALA A 35 6.38 -0.90 -10.55
N SER A 36 6.96 -0.28 -11.58
CA SER A 36 8.33 0.20 -11.52
C SER A 36 8.45 1.43 -10.61
N GLU A 37 9.65 1.71 -10.12
CA GLU A 37 9.90 2.91 -9.32
C GLU A 37 9.68 4.19 -10.14
N ASP A 38 10.00 4.15 -11.44
CA ASP A 38 9.77 5.26 -12.38
C ASP A 38 8.27 5.59 -12.52
N ASP A 39 7.38 4.61 -12.38
CA ASP A 39 5.93 4.83 -12.39
C ASP A 39 5.45 5.70 -11.20
N PHE A 40 6.23 5.72 -10.12
CA PHE A 40 5.90 6.43 -8.87
C PHE A 40 6.73 7.70 -8.66
N ALA A 41 7.97 7.76 -9.15
CA ALA A 41 8.90 8.86 -8.88
C ALA A 41 8.31 10.24 -9.25
N ASP A 42 7.65 10.36 -10.41
CA ASP A 42 7.03 11.61 -10.85
C ASP A 42 5.84 12.05 -9.99
N ARG A 43 5.20 11.11 -9.28
CA ARG A 43 4.06 11.39 -8.40
C ARG A 43 4.50 11.80 -6.99
N PHE A 44 5.73 11.49 -6.60
CA PHE A 44 6.28 11.74 -5.26
C PHE A 44 7.69 12.36 -5.34
N PRO A 45 7.86 13.56 -5.93
CA PRO A 45 9.18 14.14 -6.17
C PRO A 45 9.95 14.49 -4.88
N GLU A 46 9.27 14.56 -3.74
CA GLU A 46 9.85 14.89 -2.43
C GLU A 46 10.05 13.66 -1.52
N CYS A 47 9.72 12.45 -1.98
CA CYS A 47 9.90 11.23 -1.20
C CYS A 47 11.09 10.42 -1.72
N GLU A 48 11.86 9.82 -0.80
CA GLU A 48 12.73 8.71 -1.15
C GLU A 48 11.87 7.57 -1.72
N ILE A 49 12.36 6.93 -2.79
CA ILE A 49 11.70 5.77 -3.38
C ILE A 49 11.56 4.69 -2.30
N GLY A 50 10.35 4.15 -2.14
CA GLY A 50 10.02 3.18 -1.08
C GLY A 50 9.64 3.81 0.27
N ALA A 51 9.78 5.12 0.43
CA ALA A 51 9.37 5.86 1.64
C ALA A 51 8.06 6.64 1.47
N MET A 52 7.32 6.40 0.37
CA MET A 52 6.05 7.05 0.10
C MET A 52 4.99 6.65 1.15
N PRO A 53 4.37 7.62 1.84
CA PRO A 53 3.26 7.34 2.74
C PRO A 53 2.09 6.67 1.96
N PRO A 54 1.39 5.68 2.52
CA PRO A 54 0.29 4.96 1.85
C PRO A 54 -1.02 5.74 1.78
N PHE A 55 -0.95 7.01 1.37
CA PHE A 55 -2.07 7.91 1.12
C PHE A 55 -2.36 8.01 -0.38
N GLY A 56 -2.56 6.85 -1.02
CA GLY A 56 -2.83 6.77 -2.46
C GLY A 56 -4.05 7.58 -2.90
N ASN A 57 -5.01 7.77 -1.99
CA ASN A 57 -6.18 8.62 -2.18
C ASN A 57 -5.85 10.08 -2.53
N LEU A 58 -4.69 10.60 -2.10
CA LEU A 58 -4.22 11.95 -2.46
C LEU A 58 -3.75 12.05 -3.92
N TYR A 59 -3.52 10.91 -4.57
CA TYR A 59 -2.93 10.79 -5.91
C TYR A 59 -3.84 10.04 -6.89
N GLY A 60 -5.09 9.78 -6.51
CA GLY A 60 -6.07 9.06 -7.31
C GLY A 60 -5.77 7.56 -7.47
N MET A 61 -4.97 6.97 -6.57
CA MET A 61 -4.67 5.54 -6.55
C MET A 61 -5.55 4.82 -5.54
N GLU A 62 -6.08 3.67 -5.91
CA GLU A 62 -6.73 2.79 -4.94
C GLU A 62 -5.70 2.24 -3.96
N VAL A 63 -6.11 2.09 -2.69
CA VAL A 63 -5.28 1.57 -1.61
C VAL A 63 -5.88 0.26 -1.12
N TYR A 64 -5.08 -0.79 -1.19
CA TYR A 64 -5.40 -2.12 -0.68
C TYR A 64 -4.53 -2.40 0.55
N VAL A 65 -5.13 -2.89 1.62
CA VAL A 65 -4.45 -3.15 2.89
C VAL A 65 -4.58 -4.62 3.26
N ALA A 66 -3.47 -5.23 3.69
CA ALA A 66 -3.44 -6.59 4.19
C ALA A 66 -4.26 -6.71 5.49
N GLU A 67 -5.06 -7.77 5.61
CA GLU A 67 -5.90 -8.04 6.79
C GLU A 67 -5.13 -7.93 8.11
N ALA A 68 -3.92 -8.49 8.16
CA ALA A 68 -3.06 -8.44 9.35
C ALA A 68 -2.77 -7.02 9.85
N LEU A 69 -2.65 -6.03 8.96
CA LEU A 69 -2.42 -4.64 9.33
C LEU A 69 -3.69 -3.94 9.84
N ALA A 70 -4.86 -4.40 9.38
CA ALA A 70 -6.15 -3.86 9.78
C ALA A 70 -6.59 -4.32 11.17
N GLU A 71 -5.96 -5.36 11.71
CA GLU A 71 -6.19 -5.86 13.06
C GLU A 71 -5.43 -5.07 14.14
N ASP A 72 -4.41 -4.30 13.76
CA ASP A 72 -3.59 -3.51 14.67
C ASP A 72 -4.29 -2.22 15.13
N GLU A 73 -4.04 -1.80 16.37
CA GLU A 73 -4.56 -0.55 16.91
C GLU A 73 -3.89 0.68 16.28
N GLU A 74 -2.59 0.57 15.99
CA GLU A 74 -1.74 1.64 15.45
C GLU A 74 -1.04 1.20 14.18
N ILE A 75 -0.82 2.15 13.26
CA ILE A 75 -0.05 1.96 12.04
C ILE A 75 1.17 2.88 12.04
N PHE A 76 2.31 2.34 11.60
CA PHE A 76 3.57 3.07 11.42
C PHE A 76 3.88 3.16 9.92
N LEU A 77 4.05 4.38 9.43
CA LEU A 77 4.19 4.68 8.01
C LEU A 77 5.46 5.50 7.77
N ASN A 78 6.20 5.21 6.71
CA ASN A 78 7.29 6.07 6.27
C ASN A 78 6.75 7.46 5.90
N ALA A 79 7.49 8.50 6.27
CA ALA A 79 7.10 9.90 6.11
C ALA A 79 7.93 10.64 5.05
N GLY A 80 8.20 9.98 3.92
CA GLY A 80 9.02 10.54 2.83
C GLY A 80 10.50 10.20 2.92
N THR A 81 11.00 9.70 4.06
CA THR A 81 12.34 9.09 4.20
C THR A 81 12.26 7.76 4.94
N HIS A 82 13.28 6.92 4.82
CA HIS A 82 13.37 5.65 5.56
C HIS A 82 13.64 5.84 7.07
N SER A 83 14.02 7.05 7.49
CA SER A 83 14.34 7.37 8.88
C SER A 83 13.18 8.03 9.65
N GLU A 84 12.14 8.46 8.95
CA GLU A 84 11.04 9.22 9.52
C GLU A 84 9.75 8.41 9.46
N LEU A 85 9.10 8.27 10.62
CA LEU A 85 7.88 7.50 10.78
C LEU A 85 6.75 8.38 11.30
N ILE A 86 5.58 8.25 10.70
CA ILE A 86 4.30 8.71 11.26
C ILE A 86 3.68 7.52 11.99
N ARG A 87 3.30 7.74 13.25
CA ARG A 87 2.49 6.83 14.04
C ARG A 87 1.09 7.40 14.19
N MET A 88 0.06 6.61 13.92
CA MET A 88 -1.32 7.00 14.17
C MET A 88 -2.22 5.80 14.42
N ASP A 89 -3.41 6.04 14.98
CA ASP A 89 -4.45 5.02 15.10
C ASP A 89 -4.83 4.49 13.71
N TYR A 90 -4.87 3.16 13.55
CA TYR A 90 -5.27 2.56 12.28
C TYR A 90 -6.65 3.03 11.84
N LYS A 91 -7.57 3.21 12.79
CA LYS A 91 -8.93 3.71 12.53
C LYS A 91 -8.95 5.11 11.92
N ASP A 92 -7.97 5.95 12.22
CA ASP A 92 -7.89 7.28 11.63
C ASP A 92 -7.29 7.22 10.23
N PHE A 93 -6.28 6.38 10.02
CA PHE A 93 -5.79 6.04 8.67
C PHE A 93 -6.94 5.49 7.79
N GLU A 94 -7.72 4.54 8.29
CA GLU A 94 -8.85 3.94 7.58
C GLU A 94 -9.90 4.99 7.18
N LYS A 95 -10.27 5.91 8.10
CA LYS A 95 -11.22 6.99 7.80
C LYS A 95 -10.71 7.95 6.72
N LEU A 96 -9.42 8.27 6.73
CA LEU A 96 -8.80 9.22 5.83
C LEU A 96 -8.57 8.63 4.44
N VAL A 97 -8.05 7.41 4.38
CA VAL A 97 -7.61 6.75 3.14
C VAL A 97 -8.73 5.91 2.52
N ARG A 98 -9.64 5.37 3.35
CA ARG A 98 -10.70 4.43 2.95
C ARG A 98 -10.17 3.25 2.13
N PRO A 99 -9.17 2.51 2.65
CA PRO A 99 -8.58 1.40 1.92
C PRO A 99 -9.56 0.22 1.77
N LYS A 100 -9.30 -0.64 0.80
CA LYS A 100 -9.95 -1.95 0.67
C LYS A 100 -9.12 -2.99 1.42
N VAL A 101 -9.65 -3.53 2.51
CA VAL A 101 -9.00 -4.62 3.26
C VAL A 101 -9.17 -5.91 2.48
N VAL A 102 -8.06 -6.55 2.09
CA VAL A 102 -8.06 -7.78 1.31
C VAL A 102 -6.90 -8.69 1.71
N ASN A 103 -7.07 -9.99 1.51
CA ASN A 103 -5.96 -10.93 1.59
C ASN A 103 -5.03 -10.73 0.38
N LEU A 104 -3.83 -10.20 0.61
CA LEU A 104 -2.89 -9.82 -0.46
C LEU A 104 -1.42 -10.18 -0.17
N SER A 105 -1.13 -10.80 0.97
CA SER A 105 0.25 -10.94 1.44
C SER A 105 0.47 -12.19 2.28
N ALA A 106 1.70 -12.69 2.26
CA ALA A 106 2.18 -13.75 3.13
C ALA A 106 3.45 -13.30 3.89
N ILE A 107 3.75 -13.97 5.00
CA ILE A 107 5.03 -13.77 5.71
C ILE A 107 6.17 -14.18 4.76
N ALA A 108 7.19 -13.32 4.66
CA ALA A 108 8.35 -13.50 3.80
C ALA A 108 9.22 -14.72 4.18
#